data_AF-A0A8T7FQG1-F1
#
_entry.id   AF-A0A8T7FQG1-F1
#
_cell.length_a   1.000
_cell.length_b   1.000
_cell.length_c   1.000
_cell.angle_alpha   90.00
_cell.angle_beta   90.00
_cell.angle_gamma   90.00
#
_symmetry.space_group_name_H-M   'P 1'
#
loop_
_entity.id
_entity.type
_entity.pdbx_description
1 polymer ?
#
loop_
_entity_poly.entity_id
_entity_poly.type
_entity_poly.pdbx_seq_one_letter_code
_entity_poly.pdbx_strand_id
1 'polypeptide(L)' 'MAMNKMIFDEKWKVIRGQSTVRWSLMGEFDLNKVDKAKDRYDRFVTMLQVKYGYTRQQARAEVNRLWVEYEANSKNDL' A
#
# COMPACT_ATOMS: atom_id res chain seq x y z
N MET A 1 8.33 -5.01 -11.02
CA MET A 1 7.19 -5.96 -11.10
C MET A 1 5.89 -5.18 -10.97
N ALA A 2 4.75 -5.69 -11.46
CA ALA A 2 3.45 -5.04 -11.25
C ALA A 2 2.80 -5.54 -9.95
N MET A 3 2.36 -4.61 -9.10
CA MET A 3 1.70 -4.91 -7.83
C MET A 3 0.41 -5.70 -8.03
N ASN A 4 0.27 -6.80 -7.28
CA ASN A 4 -0.94 -7.63 -7.24
C ASN A 4 -1.20 -8.12 -5.80
N LYS A 5 -2.33 -8.79 -5.59
CA LYS A 5 -2.75 -9.26 -4.25
C LYS A 5 -1.72 -10.11 -3.54
N MET A 6 -1.14 -11.09 -4.24
CA MET A 6 -0.17 -12.02 -3.67
C MET A 6 1.11 -11.30 -3.24
N ILE A 7 1.66 -10.46 -4.12
CA ILE A 7 2.85 -9.65 -3.81
C ILE A 7 2.55 -8.69 -2.66
N PHE A 8 1.38 -8.05 -2.68
CA PHE A 8 0.96 -7.12 -1.64
C PHE A 8 0.92 -7.81 -0.27
N ASP A 9 0.34 -9.01 -0.17
CA ASP A 9 0.27 -9.76 1.08
C ASP A 9 1.64 -10.23 1.55
N GLU A 10 2.48 -10.73 0.65
CA GLU A 10 3.85 -11.15 0.96
C GLU A 10 4.69 -9.97 1.48
N LYS A 11 4.54 -8.79 0.87
CA LYS A 11 5.31 -7.58 1.19
C LYS A 11 4.61 -6.65 2.17
N TRP A 12 3.49 -7.08 2.76
CA TRP A 12 2.61 -6.22 3.55
C TRP A 12 3.34 -5.50 4.68
N LYS A 13 4.23 -6.17 5.41
CA LYS A 13 4.98 -5.56 6.52
C LYS A 13 5.76 -4.31 6.08
N VAL A 14 6.38 -4.36 4.91
CA VAL A 14 7.13 -3.24 4.32
C VAL A 14 6.17 -2.14 3.88
N ILE A 15 5.15 -2.51 3.11
CA ILE A 15 4.14 -1.55 2.61
C ILE A 15 3.48 -0.82 3.77
N ARG A 16 3.08 -1.54 4.82
CA ARG A 16 2.47 -1.00 6.04
C ARG A 16 3.39 0.03 6.70
N GLY A 17 4.67 -0.29 6.87
CA GLY A 17 5.65 0.62 7.47
C GLY A 17 5.84 1.91 6.68
N GLN A 18 5.78 1.84 5.35
CA GLN A 18 5.90 3.02 4.48
C GLN A 18 4.59 3.82 4.34
N SER A 19 3.45 3.19 4.65
CA SER A 19 2.13 3.77 4.38
C SER A 19 1.84 5.03 5.17
N THR A 20 2.28 5.11 6.44
CA THR A 20 2.07 6.29 7.30
C THR A 20 2.89 7.50 6.83
N VAL A 21 4.03 7.26 6.19
CA VAL A 21 4.88 8.31 5.59
C VAL A 21 4.31 8.75 4.24
N ARG A 22 3.87 7.80 3.40
CA ARG A 22 3.37 8.09 2.05
C ARG A 22 1.99 8.73 2.05
N TRP A 23 1.12 8.33 2.98
CA TRP A 23 -0.28 8.73 3.05
C TRP A 23 -0.60 9.21 4.47
N SER A 24 -0.51 10.52 4.72
CA SER A 24 -0.70 11.13 6.04
C SER A 24 -2.06 10.86 6.72
N LEU A 25 -3.14 10.65 5.95
CA LEU A 25 -4.46 10.23 6.43
C LEU A 25 -4.58 8.73 6.74
N MET A 26 -3.60 7.90 6.36
CA MET A 26 -3.56 6.47 6.69
C MET A 26 -2.83 6.28 8.02
N GLY A 27 -3.59 6.33 9.12
CA GLY A 27 -3.06 6.11 10.46
C GLY A 27 -3.02 4.63 10.85
N GLU A 28 -2.39 4.35 12.00
CA GLU A 28 -2.29 3.00 12.58
C GLU A 28 -3.65 2.30 12.72
N PHE A 29 -4.69 3.02 13.10
CA PHE A 29 -6.05 2.47 13.20
C PHE A 29 -6.59 1.94 11.86
N ASP A 30 -6.26 2.60 10.76
CA ASP A 30 -6.68 2.19 9.42
C ASP A 30 -5.89 0.98 8.93
N LEU A 31 -4.59 0.98 9.18
CA LEU A 31 -3.70 -0.14 8.86
C LEU A 31 -4.10 -1.40 9.65
N ASN A 32 -4.52 -1.26 10.91
CA ASN A 32 -5.06 -2.36 11.70
C ASN A 32 -6.36 -2.95 11.12
N LYS A 33 -7.17 -2.16 10.40
CA LYS A 33 -8.33 -2.69 9.66
C LYS A 33 -7.91 -3.47 8.42
N VAL A 34 -6.80 -3.07 7.78
CA VAL A 34 -6.22 -3.81 6.65
C VAL A 34 -5.61 -5.12 7.13
N ASP A 35 -4.89 -5.12 8.26
CA ASP A 35 -4.29 -6.31 8.87
C ASP A 35 -5.30 -7.46 9.06
N LYS A 36 -6.50 -7.11 9.51
CA LYS A 36 -7.61 -8.03 9.81
C LYS A 36 -8.51 -8.37 8.62
N ALA A 37 -8.28 -7.76 7.46
CA ALA A 37 -9.11 -7.99 6.29
C ALA A 37 -8.79 -9.34 5.63
N LYS A 38 -9.83 -10.00 5.11
CA LYS A 38 -9.68 -11.22 4.30
C LYS A 38 -8.94 -10.95 2.99
N ASP A 39 -9.14 -9.78 2.41
CA ASP A 39 -8.43 -9.28 1.22
C ASP A 39 -7.78 -7.95 1.58
N ARG A 40 -6.51 -8.00 1.98
CA ARG A 40 -5.79 -6.81 2.44
C ARG A 40 -5.59 -5.80 1.33
N TYR A 41 -5.25 -6.27 0.13
CA TYR A 41 -5.01 -5.39 -1.02
C TYR A 41 -6.26 -4.60 -1.38
N ASP A 42 -7.41 -5.27 -1.51
CA ASP A 42 -8.64 -4.58 -1.85
C ASP A 42 -9.12 -3.66 -0.73
N ARG A 43 -8.95 -4.07 0.53
CA ARG A 43 -9.24 -3.21 1.68
C ARG A 43 -8.37 -1.96 1.66
N PHE A 44 -7.08 -2.09 1.42
CA PHE A 44 -6.13 -0.97 1.36
C PHE A 44 -6.49 -0.01 0.22
N VAL A 45 -6.73 -0.55 -0.97
CA VAL A 45 -7.18 0.23 -2.14
C VAL A 45 -8.47 0.99 -1.84
N THR A 46 -9.43 0.36 -1.17
CA THR A 46 -10.69 1.02 -0.75
C THR A 46 -10.42 2.15 0.25
N MET A 47 -9.52 1.96 1.21
CA MET A 47 -9.17 3.01 2.17
C MET A 47 -8.56 4.24 1.47
N LEU A 48 -7.71 4.04 0.46
CA LEU A 48 -7.16 5.14 -0.34
C LEU A 48 -8.25 5.90 -1.10
N GLN A 49 -9.22 5.19 -1.68
CA GLN A 49 -10.37 5.84 -2.34
C GLN A 49 -11.18 6.69 -1.34
N VAL A 50 -11.50 6.13 -0.16
CA VAL A 50 -12.31 6.83 0.85
C VAL A 50 -11.60 8.06 1.44
N LYS A 51 -10.31 7.96 1.73
CA LYS A 51 -9.58 9.03 2.42
C LYS A 51 -9.06 10.11 1.49
N TYR A 52 -8.74 9.77 0.25
CA TYR A 52 -8.09 10.68 -0.69
C TYR A 52 -8.91 10.96 -1.95
N GLY A 53 -10.09 10.35 -2.08
CA GLY A 53 -10.95 10.53 -3.25
C GLY A 53 -10.41 9.89 -4.53
N TYR A 54 -9.44 8.98 -4.42
CA TYR A 54 -8.88 8.31 -5.59
C TYR A 54 -9.93 7.43 -6.27
N THR A 55 -9.84 7.31 -7.58
CA THR A 55 -10.43 6.18 -8.29
C THR A 55 -9.71 4.89 -7.90
N ARG A 56 -10.36 3.73 -8.08
CA ARG A 56 -9.73 2.43 -7.85
C ARG A 56 -8.44 2.25 -8.65
N GLN A 57 -8.40 2.77 -9.90
CA GLN A 57 -7.21 2.70 -10.74
C GLN A 57 -6.07 3.54 -10.17
N GLN A 58 -6.33 4.80 -9.78
CA GLN A 58 -5.33 5.67 -9.15
C GLN A 58 -4.81 5.06 -7.85
N ALA A 59 -5.68 4.55 -6.99
CA ALA A 59 -5.28 3.89 -5.75
C ALA A 59 -4.36 2.69 -6.00
N ARG A 60 -4.67 1.84 -6.99
CA ARG A 60 -3.79 0.72 -7.37
C ARG A 60 -2.44 1.19 -7.93
N ALA A 61 -2.46 2.24 -8.76
CA ALA A 61 -1.25 2.82 -9.32
C ALA A 61 -0.35 3.41 -8.22
N GLU A 62 -0.93 4.06 -7.21
CA GLU A 62 -0.21 4.58 -6.05
C GLU A 62 0.46 3.48 -5.23
N VAL A 63 -0.23 2.37 -4.96
CA VAL A 63 0.38 1.22 -4.27
C VAL A 63 1.53 0.64 -5.10
N ASN A 64 1.37 0.54 -6.43
CA ASN A 64 2.43 0.10 -7.31
C ASN A 64 3.63 1.05 -7.32
N ARG A 65 3.39 2.37 -7.34
CA ARG A 65 4.45 3.39 -7.27
C ARG A 65 5.25 3.27 -5.97
N LEU A 66 4.58 3.16 -4.84
CA LEU A 66 5.25 2.95 -3.54
C LEU A 66 6.20 1.75 -3.58
N TRP A 67 5.74 0.63 -4.16
CA TRP A 67 6.55 -0.59 -4.24
C TRP A 67 7.76 -0.44 -5.17
N VAL A 68 7.54 0.14 -6.36
CA VAL A 68 8.63 0.36 -7.34
C VAL A 68 9.69 1.30 -6.76
N GLU A 69 9.28 2.38 -6.09
CA GLU A 69 10.20 3.31 -5.43
C GLU A 69 10.98 2.63 -4.30
N TYR A 70 10.32 1.81 -3.48
CA TYR A 70 10.99 1.04 -2.42
C TYR A 70 12.01 0.05 -3.00
N GLU A 71 11.66 -0.71 -4.05
CA GLU A 71 12.58 -1.64 -4.71
C GLU A 71 13.77 -0.91 -5.32
N ALA A 72 13.56 0.24 -5.96
CA ALA A 72 14.64 1.04 -6.55
C ALA A 72 15.61 1.56 -5.49
N ASN A 73 15.10 2.06 -4.37
CA ASN A 73 15.93 2.55 -3.27
C ASN A 73 16.70 1.41 -2.59
N SER A 74 16.06 0.26 -2.36
CA SER A 74 16.71 -0.90 -1.74
C SER A 74 17.87 -1.51 -2.55
N LYS A 75 17.91 -1.25 -3.87
CA LYS A 75 18.98 -1.72 -4.76
C LYS A 75 20.17 -0.75 -4.83
N ASN A 76 19.98 0.50 -4.45
CA ASN A 76 21.07 1.49 -4.42
C ASN A 76 21.88 1.43 -3.12
N ASP A 77 21.41 0.68 -2.12
CA ASP A 77 22.09 0.43 -0.84
C ASP A 77 22.96 -0.87 -0.86
N LEU A 78 23.16 -1.47 -2.04
CA LEU A 78 24.01 -2.65 -2.30
C LEU A 78 25.11 -2.29 -3.30
#